data_AF-A0A930K476-F1
#
_entry.id   AF-A0A930K476-F1
#
_cell.length_a   1.000
_cell.length_b   1.000
_cell.length_c   1.000
_cell.angle_alpha   90.00
_cell.angle_beta   90.00
_cell.angle_gamma   90.00
#
_symmetry.space_group_name_H-M   'P 1'
#
loop_
_entity.id
_entity.type
_entity.pdbx_description
1 polymer ?
#
loop_
_entity_poly.entity_id
_entity_poly.type
_entity_poly.pdbx_seq_one_letter_code
_entity_poly.pdbx_strand_id
1 'polypeptide(L)'
;MEQIFKISDEQWERLNDATLRIVLERSDKLVASSLEQLRKSTDRAYTLFGFLLTVFSGITAYLIKCMDVGTLLPCVALWLGCGVALVLMFSKVIWVHPFVNQGNQPRYLITKELTDAYKSDGAYQHMLLVAAIEENQNCYDHNSNILKERAKVIEDVMTVIKTTVVIVAFITVFVKLLNI
;
A
#
# COMPACT_ATOMS: atom_id res chain seq x y z
N MET A 1 -14.30 0.40 14.17
CA MET A 1 -14.58 -1.05 14.28
C MET A 1 -14.69 -1.56 12.86
N GLU A 2 -13.67 -2.23 12.34
CA GLU A 2 -13.80 -2.97 11.06
C GLU A 2 -14.91 -4.00 11.25
N GLN A 3 -15.96 -3.91 10.45
CA GLN A 3 -17.01 -4.92 10.43
C GLN A 3 -16.38 -6.18 9.85
N ILE A 4 -16.20 -7.20 10.68
CA ILE A 4 -15.80 -8.53 10.23
C ILE A 4 -16.93 -9.02 9.31
N PHE A 5 -16.63 -9.21 8.03
CA PHE A 5 -17.62 -9.72 7.10
C PHE A 5 -18.04 -11.12 7.54
N LYS A 6 -19.35 -11.30 7.71
CA LYS A 6 -19.96 -12.59 8.01
C LYS A 6 -21.13 -12.83 7.07
N ILE A 7 -21.19 -14.02 6.51
CA ILE A 7 -22.34 -14.46 5.74
C ILE A 7 -23.49 -14.65 6.72
N SER A 8 -24.66 -14.09 6.41
CA SER A 8 -25.84 -14.25 7.27
C SER A 8 -26.35 -15.70 7.23
N ASP A 9 -26.96 -16.15 8.32
CA ASP A 9 -27.52 -17.51 8.43
C ASP A 9 -28.54 -17.81 7.31
N GLU A 10 -29.30 -16.80 6.85
CA GLU A 10 -30.23 -16.95 5.72
C GLU A 10 -29.53 -17.12 4.36
N GLN A 11 -28.35 -16.54 4.18
CA GLN A 11 -27.55 -16.72 2.96
C GLN A 11 -26.82 -18.07 2.99
N TRP A 12 -26.41 -18.50 4.18
CA TRP A 12 -25.80 -19.80 4.44
C TRP A 12 -26.72 -20.94 3.99
N GLU A 13 -27.99 -20.93 4.39
CA GLU A 13 -28.95 -21.99 4.03
C GLU A 13 -29.38 -21.98 2.54
N ARG A 14 -29.22 -20.86 1.84
CA ARG A 14 -29.68 -20.69 0.44
C ARG A 14 -28.61 -20.95 -0.61
N LEU A 15 -27.33 -20.80 -0.24
CA LEU A 15 -26.22 -21.00 -1.17
C LEU A 15 -25.93 -22.50 -1.29
N ASN A 16 -25.87 -23.01 -2.52
CA ASN A 16 -25.41 -24.38 -2.75
C ASN A 16 -23.87 -24.40 -2.84
N ASP A 17 -23.24 -25.55 -2.55
CA ASP A 17 -21.79 -25.75 -2.60
C ASP A 17 -21.18 -25.34 -3.94
N ALA A 18 -21.89 -25.61 -5.05
CA ALA A 18 -21.45 -25.19 -6.38
C ALA A 18 -21.35 -23.67 -6.50
N THR A 19 -22.31 -22.94 -5.93
CA THR A 19 -22.31 -21.48 -5.90
C THR A 19 -21.22 -20.94 -4.97
N LEU A 20 -21.08 -21.53 -3.78
CA LEU A 20 -20.01 -21.15 -2.85
C LEU A 20 -18.62 -21.35 -3.45
N ARG A 21 -18.38 -22.43 -4.19
CA ARG A 21 -17.10 -22.65 -4.89
C ARG A 21 -16.81 -21.56 -5.93
N ILE A 22 -17.82 -21.13 -6.70
CA ILE A 22 -17.68 -20.03 -7.66
C ILE A 22 -17.37 -18.72 -6.94
N VAL A 23 -18.06 -18.45 -5.82
CA VAL A 23 -17.82 -17.25 -4.99
C VAL A 23 -16.41 -17.28 -4.41
N LEU A 24 -15.98 -18.42 -3.87
CA LEU A 24 -14.65 -18.62 -3.34
C LEU A 24 -13.58 -18.39 -4.42
N GLU A 25 -13.74 -18.95 -5.62
CA GLU A 25 -12.78 -18.74 -6.73
C GLU A 25 -12.67 -17.25 -7.12
N ARG A 26 -13.80 -16.52 -7.13
CA ARG A 26 -13.79 -15.07 -7.40
C ARG A 26 -13.13 -14.29 -6.26
N SER A 27 -13.39 -14.69 -5.02
CA SER A 27 -12.80 -14.10 -3.82
C SER A 27 -11.28 -14.31 -3.80
N ASP A 28 -10.81 -15.51 -4.12
CA ASP A 28 -9.39 -15.82 -4.27
C ASP A 28 -8.70 -14.94 -5.32
N LYS A 29 -9.33 -14.76 -6.49
CA LYS A 29 -8.80 -13.86 -7.54
C LYS A 29 -8.71 -12.42 -7.06
N LEU A 30 -9.66 -11.97 -6.23
CA LEU A 30 -9.68 -10.61 -5.68
C LEU A 30 -8.55 -10.41 -4.66
N VAL A 31 -8.37 -11.34 -3.72
CA VAL A 31 -7.28 -11.31 -2.74
C VAL A 31 -5.92 -11.33 -3.46
N ALA A 32 -5.74 -12.24 -4.43
CA ALA A 32 -4.54 -12.32 -5.24
C ALA A 32 -4.23 -10.99 -5.96
N SER A 33 -5.25 -10.37 -6.55
CA SER A 33 -5.12 -9.06 -7.20
C SER A 33 -4.68 -7.97 -6.23
N SER A 34 -5.24 -7.95 -5.01
CA SER A 34 -4.87 -6.95 -3.99
C SER A 34 -3.40 -7.07 -3.55
N LEU A 35 -2.91 -8.31 -3.37
CA LEU A 35 -1.52 -8.59 -3.02
C LEU A 35 -0.56 -8.19 -4.15
N GLU A 36 -0.93 -8.49 -5.39
CA GLU A 36 -0.14 -8.09 -6.56
C GLU A 36 -0.08 -6.56 -6.69
N GLN A 37 -1.18 -5.85 -6.41
CA GLN A 37 -1.20 -4.39 -6.39
C GLN A 37 -0.33 -3.82 -5.26
N LEU A 38 -0.36 -4.41 -4.06
CA LEU A 38 0.51 -4.03 -2.95
C LEU A 38 1.99 -4.19 -3.34
N ARG A 39 2.36 -5.30 -3.97
CA ARG A 39 3.73 -5.54 -4.46
C ARG A 39 4.14 -4.50 -5.50
N LYS A 40 3.33 -4.28 -6.54
CA LYS A 40 3.59 -3.26 -7.56
C LYS A 40 3.67 -1.86 -6.98
N SER A 41 2.83 -1.53 -5.99
CA SER A 41 2.88 -0.26 -5.29
C SER A 41 4.20 -0.09 -4.54
N THR A 42 4.69 -1.14 -3.89
CA THR A 42 5.99 -1.15 -3.20
C THR A 42 7.13 -0.88 -4.20
N ASP A 43 7.17 -1.58 -5.32
CA ASP A 43 8.22 -1.41 -6.35
C ASP A 43 8.24 0.01 -6.93
N ARG A 44 7.05 0.58 -7.19
CA ARG A 44 6.92 1.97 -7.65
C ARG A 44 7.39 2.96 -6.58
N ALA A 45 7.06 2.71 -5.32
CA ALA A 45 7.48 3.57 -4.22
C ALA A 45 9.00 3.55 -4.02
N TYR A 46 9.65 2.39 -4.12
CA TYR A 46 11.11 2.30 -4.09
C TYR A 46 11.76 3.08 -5.23
N THR A 47 11.19 2.98 -6.44
CA THR A 47 11.67 3.74 -7.60
C THR A 47 11.57 5.24 -7.35
N LEU A 48 10.41 5.74 -6.88
CA LEU A 48 10.20 7.14 -6.58
C LEU A 48 11.12 7.63 -5.46
N PHE A 49 11.31 6.83 -4.41
CA PHE A 49 12.24 7.14 -3.33
C PHE A 49 13.68 7.26 -3.81
N GLY A 50 14.16 6.31 -4.62
CA GLY A 50 15.51 6.36 -5.19
C GLY A 50 15.74 7.61 -6.05
N PHE A 51 14.73 8.00 -6.84
CA PHE A 51 14.75 9.24 -7.60
C PHE A 51 14.84 10.47 -6.67
N LEU A 52 13.96 10.57 -5.67
CA LEU A 52 13.96 11.68 -4.70
C LEU A 52 15.28 11.77 -3.94
N LEU A 53 15.85 10.63 -3.56
CA LEU A 53 17.12 10.57 -2.83
C LEU A 53 18.25 11.12 -3.69
N THR A 54 18.29 10.75 -4.96
CA THR A 54 19.29 11.25 -5.92
C THR A 54 19.20 12.77 -6.09
N VAL A 55 17.97 13.30 -6.25
CA VAL A 55 17.74 14.74 -6.36
C VAL A 55 18.16 15.47 -5.08
N PHE A 56 17.77 14.95 -3.92
CA PHE A 56 18.12 15.53 -2.62
C PHE A 56 19.63 15.53 -2.36
N SER A 57 20.33 14.44 -2.70
CA SER A 57 21.80 14.37 -2.62
C SER A 57 22.46 15.39 -3.53
N GLY A 58 21.96 15.57 -4.76
CA GLY A 58 22.44 16.60 -5.69
C GLY A 58 22.26 18.02 -5.14
N ILE A 59 21.08 18.33 -4.60
CA ILE A 59 20.81 19.63 -3.96
C ILE A 59 21.70 19.84 -2.74
N THR A 60 21.91 18.81 -1.92
CA THR A 60 22.80 18.87 -0.74
C THR A 60 24.24 19.18 -1.14
N ALA A 61 24.76 18.49 -2.15
CA ALA A 61 26.11 18.72 -2.66
C ALA A 61 26.27 20.14 -3.25
N TYR A 62 25.23 20.65 -3.91
CA TYR A 62 25.21 22.01 -4.41
C TYR A 62 25.20 23.04 -3.27
N LEU A 63 24.35 22.86 -2.25
CA LEU A 63 24.25 23.74 -1.09
C LEU A 63 25.59 23.89 -0.35
N ILE A 64 26.34 22.80 -0.18
CA ILE A 64 27.66 22.83 0.48
C ILE A 64 28.66 23.71 -0.28
N LYS A 65 28.52 23.80 -1.62
CA LYS A 65 29.42 24.56 -2.49
C LYS A 65 28.88 25.94 -2.87
N CYS A 66 27.64 26.28 -2.49
CA CYS A 66 26.98 27.48 -2.95
C CYS A 66 27.53 28.71 -2.21
N MET A 67 28.13 29.64 -2.96
CA MET A 67 28.70 30.89 -2.43
C MET A 67 27.80 32.11 -2.65
N ASP A 68 26.76 31.97 -3.46
CA ASP A 68 25.90 33.07 -3.90
C ASP A 68 24.57 33.07 -3.12
N VAL A 69 24.24 34.22 -2.52
CA VAL A 69 23.10 34.37 -1.61
C VAL A 69 21.77 34.32 -2.38
N GLY A 70 21.75 34.81 -3.63
CA GLY A 70 20.56 34.78 -4.48
C GLY A 70 20.12 33.36 -4.84
N THR A 71 21.07 32.45 -5.04
CA THR A 71 20.78 31.03 -5.31
C THR A 71 20.63 30.17 -4.05
N LEU A 72 21.12 30.63 -2.89
CA LEU A 72 21.01 29.92 -1.62
C LEU A 72 19.55 29.75 -1.16
N LEU A 73 18.76 30.81 -1.17
CA LEU A 73 17.37 30.81 -0.66
C LEU A 73 16.46 29.79 -1.38
N PRO A 74 16.38 29.77 -2.74
CA PRO A 74 15.58 28.77 -3.44
C PRO A 74 16.13 27.35 -3.26
N CYS A 75 17.45 27.17 -3.16
CA CYS A 75 18.06 25.86 -2.91
C CYS A 75 17.74 25.30 -1.52
N VAL A 76 17.72 26.12 -0.47
CA VAL A 76 17.30 25.69 0.87
C VAL A 76 15.82 25.29 0.88
N ALA A 77 14.96 26.06 0.20
CA ALA A 77 13.54 25.71 0.09
C ALA A 77 13.32 24.38 -0.65
N LEU A 78 14.03 24.15 -1.77
CA LEU A 78 14.03 22.86 -2.46
C LEU A 78 14.52 21.71 -1.56
N TRP A 79 15.61 21.94 -0.83
CA TRP A 79 16.21 20.94 0.06
C TRP A 79 15.24 20.52 1.17
N LEU A 80 14.58 21.49 1.82
CA LEU A 80 13.58 21.21 2.85
C LEU A 80 12.40 20.41 2.31
N GLY A 81 11.84 20.82 1.16
CA GLY A 81 10.71 20.13 0.55
C GLY A 81 11.04 18.70 0.13
N CYS A 82 12.18 18.48 -0.52
CA CYS A 82 12.67 17.15 -0.88
C CYS A 82 13.00 16.30 0.36
N GLY A 83 13.56 16.90 1.41
CA GLY A 83 13.87 16.22 2.66
C GLY A 83 12.61 15.73 3.38
N VAL A 84 11.58 16.57 3.49
CA VAL A 84 10.28 16.19 4.06
C VAL A 84 9.64 15.05 3.26
N ALA A 85 9.63 15.15 1.92
CA ALA A 85 9.13 14.11 1.04
C ALA A 85 9.85 12.76 1.24
N LEU A 86 11.18 12.79 1.38
CA LEU A 86 12.00 11.60 1.64
C LEU A 86 11.68 10.94 2.98
N VAL A 87 11.57 11.74 4.04
CA VAL A 87 11.24 11.24 5.38
C VAL A 87 9.86 10.59 5.37
N LEU A 88 8.86 11.22 4.74
CA LEU A 88 7.51 10.64 4.61
C LEU A 88 7.53 9.30 3.86
N MET A 89 8.20 9.24 2.70
CA MET A 89 8.33 8.01 1.92
C MET A 89 9.03 6.89 2.70
N PHE A 90 10.13 7.20 3.38
CA PHE A 90 10.88 6.21 4.15
C PHE A 90 10.06 5.66 5.32
N SER A 91 9.45 6.57 6.10
CA SER A 91 8.75 6.21 7.34
C SER A 91 7.44 5.47 7.12
N LYS A 92 6.71 5.81 6.05
CA LYS A 92 5.32 5.39 5.86
C LYS A 92 5.08 4.53 4.62
N VAL A 93 6.01 4.47 3.67
CA VAL A 93 5.84 3.69 2.44
C VAL A 93 6.87 2.57 2.32
N ILE A 94 8.10 2.79 2.77
CA ILE A 94 9.19 1.81 2.66
C ILE A 94 9.38 0.96 3.91
N TRP A 95 9.17 1.53 5.10
CA TRP A 95 9.30 0.79 6.35
C TRP A 95 8.42 -0.47 6.35
N VAL A 96 8.90 -1.56 6.94
CA VAL A 96 8.27 -2.89 6.90
C VAL A 96 6.77 -2.80 7.14
N HIS A 97 6.00 -3.26 6.15
CA HIS A 97 4.53 -3.22 6.20
C HIS A 97 3.96 -4.59 6.54
N PRO A 98 2.94 -4.65 7.41
CA PRO A 98 2.15 -5.85 7.57
C PRO A 98 1.40 -6.13 6.26
N PHE A 99 1.28 -7.40 5.91
CA PHE A 99 0.36 -7.88 4.87
C PHE A 99 -0.18 -9.22 5.33
N VAL A 100 -1.37 -9.58 4.89
CA VAL A 100 -1.97 -10.87 5.21
C VAL A 100 -1.85 -11.78 3.98
N ASN A 101 -1.29 -12.98 4.21
CA ASN A 101 -1.11 -13.97 3.18
C ASN A 101 -2.46 -14.47 2.64
N GLN A 102 -2.48 -14.82 1.36
CA GLN A 102 -3.61 -15.54 0.80
C GLN A 102 -3.50 -17.04 1.10
N GLY A 103 -4.58 -17.61 1.62
CA GLY A 103 -4.71 -19.03 1.87
C GLY A 103 -3.96 -19.51 3.11
N ASN A 104 -4.21 -20.77 3.47
CA ASN A 104 -3.67 -21.38 4.68
C ASN A 104 -2.40 -22.20 4.39
N GLN A 105 -1.55 -22.39 5.39
CA GLN A 105 -0.33 -23.18 5.20
C GLN A 105 -0.69 -24.66 4.93
N PRO A 106 -0.01 -25.32 3.97
CA PRO A 106 -0.33 -26.70 3.57
C PRO A 106 -0.22 -27.71 4.73
N ARG A 107 0.59 -27.41 5.74
CA ARG A 107 0.72 -28.22 6.96
C ARG A 107 -0.60 -28.38 7.72
N TYR A 108 -1.50 -27.39 7.64
CA TYR A 108 -2.81 -27.43 8.31
C TYR A 108 -3.92 -28.00 7.42
N LEU A 109 -3.64 -28.28 6.14
CA LEU A 109 -4.63 -28.76 5.16
C LEU A 109 -4.53 -30.27 4.90
N ILE A 110 -3.39 -30.91 5.19
CA ILE A 110 -3.08 -32.30 4.81
C ILE A 110 -3.02 -33.20 6.05
N THR A 111 -3.93 -33.01 7.01
CA THR A 111 -4.10 -33.98 8.12
C THR A 111 -5.12 -35.03 7.70
N LYS A 112 -4.85 -36.31 7.99
CA LYS A 112 -5.76 -37.42 7.65
C LYS A 112 -7.17 -37.18 8.21
N GLU A 113 -7.26 -36.76 9.47
CA GLU A 113 -8.53 -36.46 10.14
C GLU A 113 -9.35 -35.38 9.42
N LEU A 114 -8.71 -34.28 9.02
CA LEU A 114 -9.35 -33.20 8.25
C LEU A 114 -9.78 -33.66 6.86
N THR A 115 -8.98 -34.49 6.21
CA THR A 115 -9.27 -35.03 4.87
C THR A 115 -10.43 -36.03 4.91
N ASP A 116 -10.48 -36.86 5.94
CA ASP A 116 -11.52 -37.87 6.13
C ASP A 116 -12.83 -37.21 6.58
N ALA A 117 -12.77 -36.20 7.46
CA ALA A 117 -13.92 -35.37 7.83
C ALA A 117 -14.49 -34.62 6.61
N TYR A 118 -13.61 -34.01 5.79
CA TYR A 118 -14.01 -33.36 4.55
C TYR A 118 -14.72 -34.35 3.60
N LYS A 119 -14.24 -35.59 3.45
CA LYS A 119 -14.88 -36.56 2.54
C LYS A 119 -16.19 -37.15 3.06
N SER A 120 -16.38 -37.21 4.37
CA SER A 120 -17.50 -37.93 5.00
C SER A 120 -18.67 -37.03 5.38
N ASP A 121 -18.45 -35.72 5.58
CA ASP A 121 -19.48 -34.79 6.05
C ASP A 121 -19.67 -33.60 5.09
N GLY A 122 -20.83 -33.58 4.41
CA GLY A 122 -21.22 -32.50 3.50
C GLY A 122 -21.49 -31.17 4.21
N ALA A 123 -22.00 -31.18 5.44
CA ALA A 123 -22.21 -29.96 6.22
C ALA A 123 -20.87 -29.35 6.64
N TYR A 124 -19.89 -30.19 6.96
CA TYR A 124 -18.52 -29.76 7.23
C TYR A 124 -17.85 -29.15 5.98
N GLN A 125 -18.04 -29.75 4.79
CA GLN A 125 -17.57 -29.14 3.53
C GLN A 125 -18.17 -27.75 3.31
N HIS A 126 -19.49 -27.62 3.51
CA HIS A 126 -20.23 -26.38 3.35
C HIS A 126 -19.73 -25.28 4.29
N MET A 127 -19.54 -25.62 5.57
CA MET A 127 -18.98 -24.73 6.59
C MET A 127 -17.57 -24.25 6.23
N LEU A 128 -16.71 -25.13 5.73
CA LEU A 128 -15.35 -24.77 5.32
C LEU A 128 -15.34 -23.80 4.13
N LEU A 129 -16.23 -23.99 3.16
CA LEU A 129 -16.35 -23.08 2.02
C LEU A 129 -16.79 -21.67 2.47
N VAL A 130 -17.75 -21.59 3.38
CA VAL A 130 -18.20 -20.30 3.95
C VAL A 130 -17.08 -19.63 4.74
N ALA A 131 -16.42 -20.37 5.64
CA ALA A 131 -15.32 -19.84 6.44
C ALA A 131 -14.17 -19.32 5.55
N ALA A 132 -13.84 -20.02 4.46
CA ALA A 132 -12.83 -19.58 3.51
C ALA A 132 -13.22 -18.30 2.76
N ILE A 133 -14.51 -18.13 2.42
CA ILE A 133 -15.01 -16.89 1.79
C ILE A 133 -14.89 -15.72 2.77
N GLU A 134 -15.28 -15.90 4.04
CA GLU A 134 -15.18 -14.88 5.08
C GLU A 134 -13.72 -14.50 5.36
N GLU A 135 -12.83 -15.49 5.46
CA GLU A 135 -11.40 -15.25 5.63
C GLU A 135 -10.82 -14.48 4.46
N ASN A 136 -11.13 -14.86 3.22
CA ASN A 136 -10.67 -14.13 2.04
C ASN A 136 -11.17 -12.69 2.00
N GLN A 137 -12.41 -12.43 2.40
CA GLN A 137 -12.93 -11.06 2.47
C GLN A 137 -12.17 -10.23 3.51
N ASN A 138 -11.91 -10.78 4.69
CA ASN A 138 -11.11 -10.11 5.72
C ASN A 138 -9.66 -9.84 5.24
N CYS A 139 -9.04 -10.81 4.57
CA CYS A 139 -7.71 -10.66 3.96
C CYS A 139 -7.71 -9.53 2.92
N TYR A 140 -8.73 -9.48 2.06
CA TYR A 140 -8.89 -8.40 1.08
C TYR A 140 -9.05 -7.05 1.76
N ASP A 141 -9.95 -6.92 2.73
CA ASP A 141 -10.24 -5.64 3.40
C ASP A 141 -8.98 -5.09 4.08
N HIS A 142 -8.25 -5.94 4.79
CA HIS A 142 -6.98 -5.59 5.41
C HIS A 142 -5.94 -5.10 4.38
N ASN A 143 -5.69 -5.89 3.34
CA ASN A 143 -4.72 -5.54 2.30
C ASN A 143 -5.13 -4.28 1.51
N SER A 144 -6.43 -4.10 1.27
CA SER A 144 -6.97 -2.92 0.59
C SER A 144 -6.84 -1.65 1.42
N ASN A 145 -7.01 -1.75 2.75
CA ASN A 145 -6.84 -0.62 3.67
C ASN A 145 -5.38 -0.15 3.69
N ILE A 146 -4.43 -1.09 3.76
CA ILE A 146 -3.00 -0.77 3.63
C ILE A 146 -2.71 -0.09 2.29
N LEU A 147 -3.28 -0.58 1.18
CA LEU A 147 -3.09 0.02 -0.13
C LEU A 147 -3.62 1.46 -0.20
N LYS A 148 -4.80 1.73 0.39
CA LYS A 148 -5.38 3.07 0.48
C LYS A 148 -4.52 4.01 1.31
N GLU A 149 -4.02 3.57 2.46
CA GLU A 149 -3.12 4.37 3.30
C GLU A 149 -1.84 4.75 2.55
N ARG A 150 -1.24 3.80 1.81
CA ARG A 150 -0.07 4.07 0.98
C ARG A 150 -0.36 5.06 -0.14
N ALA A 151 -1.49 4.90 -0.84
CA ALA A 151 -1.88 5.81 -1.90
C ALA A 151 -2.02 7.25 -1.37
N LYS A 152 -2.62 7.42 -0.19
CA LYS A 152 -2.74 8.71 0.49
C LYS A 152 -1.38 9.32 0.83
N VAL A 153 -0.45 8.54 1.39
CA VAL A 153 0.91 9.03 1.69
C VAL A 153 1.64 9.45 0.41
N ILE A 154 1.50 8.68 -0.68
CA ILE A 154 2.11 9.04 -1.98
C ILE A 154 1.50 10.35 -2.51
N GLU A 155 0.18 10.55 -2.35
CA GLU A 155 -0.49 11.79 -2.71
C GLU A 155 -0.01 12.99 -1.87
N ASP A 156 0.17 12.80 -0.56
CA ASP A 156 0.74 13.81 0.34
C ASP A 156 2.17 14.17 -0.09
N VAL A 157 3.02 13.18 -0.38
CA VAL A 157 4.39 13.37 -0.88
C VAL A 157 4.39 14.16 -2.20
N MET A 158 3.51 13.79 -3.14
CA MET A 158 3.38 14.49 -4.41
C MET A 158 2.93 15.95 -4.21
N THR A 159 2.04 16.19 -3.25
CA THR A 159 1.57 17.53 -2.89
C THR A 159 2.72 18.36 -2.31
N VAL A 160 3.52 17.81 -1.39
CA VAL A 160 4.71 18.46 -0.84
C VAL A 160 5.67 18.86 -1.97
N ILE A 161 5.96 17.96 -2.90
CA ILE A 161 6.86 18.24 -4.04
C ILE A 161 6.29 19.38 -4.90
N LYS A 162 5.01 19.33 -5.28
CA LYS A 162 4.36 20.37 -6.09
C LYS A 162 4.42 21.74 -5.40
N THR A 163 4.06 21.79 -4.12
CA THR A 163 4.10 23.03 -3.34
C THR A 163 5.52 23.57 -3.23
N THR A 164 6.51 22.70 -3.04
CA THR A 164 7.93 23.09 -3.00
C THR A 164 8.36 23.74 -4.31
N VAL A 165 8.03 23.14 -5.45
CA VAL A 165 8.36 23.69 -6.77
C VAL A 165 7.74 25.08 -6.96
N VAL A 166 6.48 25.27 -6.55
CA VAL A 166 5.80 26.57 -6.63
C VAL A 166 6.50 27.62 -5.75
N ILE A 167 6.79 27.30 -4.50
CA ILE A 167 7.48 28.20 -3.56
C ILE A 167 8.84 28.61 -4.14
N VAL A 168 9.59 27.66 -4.68
CA VAL A 168 10.91 27.89 -5.25
C VAL A 168 10.84 28.79 -6.48
N ALA A 169 9.85 28.59 -7.35
CA ALA A 169 9.62 29.49 -8.48
C ALA A 169 9.33 30.92 -8.02
N PHE A 170 8.47 31.10 -7.00
CA PHE A 170 8.18 32.42 -6.43
C PHE A 170 9.41 33.07 -5.81
N ILE A 171 10.17 32.34 -5.00
CA ILE A 171 11.43 32.83 -4.40
C ILE A 171 12.40 33.25 -5.49
N THR A 172 12.58 32.43 -6.53
CA THR A 172 13.52 32.71 -7.63
C THR A 172 13.15 33.98 -8.38
N VAL A 173 11.87 34.19 -8.67
CA VAL A 173 11.39 35.44 -9.30
C VAL A 173 11.60 36.63 -8.36
N PHE A 174 11.33 36.48 -7.07
CA PHE A 174 11.48 37.54 -6.08
C PHE A 174 12.93 37.97 -5.91
N VAL A 175 13.85 37.02 -5.75
CA VAL A 175 15.30 37.26 -5.71
C VAL A 175 15.74 38.04 -6.95
N LYS A 176 15.33 37.58 -8.14
CA LYS A 176 15.68 38.24 -9.41
C LYS A 176 15.11 39.65 -9.55
N LEU A 177 13.92 39.92 -9.01
CA LEU A 177 13.32 41.26 -9.01
C LEU A 177 14.01 42.22 -8.04
N LEU A 178 14.61 41.70 -6.96
CA LEU A 178 15.33 42.50 -5.98
C LEU A 178 16.81 42.75 -6.32
N ASN A 179 17.32 42.18 -7.42
CA ASN A 179 18.77 42.20 -7.76
C ASN A 179 19.67 41.73 -6.59
N ILE A 180 19.18 40.75 -5.82
CA ILE A 180 19.95 40.04 -4.77
C ILE A 180 20.48 38.74 -5.37
#